data_AF-A0A7V8WF90-F1
#
_entry.id   AF-A0A7V8WF90-F1
#
_cell.length_a   1.000
_cell.length_b   1.000
_cell.length_c   1.000
_cell.angle_alpha   90.00
_cell.angle_beta   90.00
_cell.angle_gamma   90.00
#
_symmetry.space_group_name_H-M   'P 1'
#
loop_
_entity.id
_entity.type
_entity.pdbx_description
1 polymer ?
#
loop_
_entity_poly.entity_id
_entity_poly.type
_entity_poly.pdbx_seq_one_letter_code
_entity_poly.pdbx_strand_id
1 'polypeptide(L)'
;MWIKMMGAKLGVAVPKTVDPRRVRGPELLRALSRSSDGIIKLLQIGIAQGGVVPRAAWQNFPNDVVHFLNYFVAHEAHHRGQLCMVARQLGQGLPGSVTAGLWQWSKRAQE
;
A
#
# COMPACT_ATOMS: atom_id res chain seq x y z
N MET A 1 7.63 -6.02 1.15
CA MET A 1 9.04 -5.85 0.70
C MET A 1 9.59 -4.48 1.08
N TRP A 2 8.92 -3.39 0.75
CA TRP A 2 9.32 -2.01 1.10
C TRP A 2 9.68 -1.81 2.57
N ILE A 3 8.75 -2.07 3.50
CA ILE A 3 8.97 -1.86 4.94
C ILE A 3 10.18 -2.65 5.46
N LYS A 4 10.33 -3.92 5.04
CA LYS A 4 11.47 -4.76 5.40
C LYS A 4 12.80 -4.17 4.91
N MET A 5 12.84 -3.70 3.66
CA MET A 5 14.09 -3.26 3.03
C MET A 5 14.48 -1.84 3.40
N MET A 6 13.51 -0.96 3.61
CA MET A 6 13.73 0.47 3.83
C MET A 6 13.55 0.88 5.30
N GLY A 7 12.64 0.22 6.03
CA GLY A 7 12.22 0.64 7.36
C GLY A 7 12.78 -0.19 8.52
N ALA A 8 13.15 -1.45 8.29
CA ALA A 8 13.58 -2.34 9.38
C ALA A 8 14.80 -1.80 10.15
N LYS A 9 15.80 -1.28 9.43
CA LYS A 9 17.00 -0.65 10.05
C LYS A 9 16.70 0.65 10.79
N LEU A 10 15.51 1.21 10.59
CA LEU A 10 15.04 2.46 11.18
C LEU A 10 13.95 2.23 12.24
N GLY A 11 13.81 0.99 12.71
CA GLY A 11 12.85 0.64 13.76
C GLY A 11 11.40 0.54 13.30
N VAL A 12 11.12 0.60 11.98
CA VAL A 12 9.76 0.37 11.47
C VAL A 12 9.43 -1.12 11.57
N ALA A 13 8.38 -1.46 12.32
CA ALA A 13 7.91 -2.83 12.48
C ALA A 13 7.55 -3.45 11.12
N VAL A 14 8.15 -4.60 10.80
CA VAL A 14 7.91 -5.31 9.55
C VAL A 14 6.66 -6.19 9.73
N PRO A 15 5.55 -5.93 9.01
CA PRO A 15 4.36 -6.77 9.13
C PRO A 15 4.62 -8.17 8.58
N LYS A 16 4.01 -9.17 9.22
CA LYS A 16 4.03 -10.56 8.74
C LYS A 16 3.28 -10.66 7.41
N THR A 17 3.84 -11.39 6.45
CA THR A 17 3.18 -11.70 5.18
C THR A 17 2.04 -12.70 5.40
N VAL A 18 0.90 -12.46 4.74
CA VAL A 18 -0.22 -13.41 4.71
C VAL A 18 0.06 -14.53 3.70
N ASP A 19 -0.51 -15.72 3.92
CA ASP A 19 -0.43 -16.80 2.95
C ASP A 19 -1.42 -16.55 1.80
N PRO A 20 -0.97 -16.27 0.57
CA PRO A 20 -1.86 -15.91 -0.53
C PRO A 20 -2.83 -17.04 -0.92
N ARG A 21 -2.56 -18.30 -0.53
CA ARG A 21 -3.42 -19.45 -0.83
C ARG A 21 -4.44 -19.75 0.27
N ARG A 22 -4.27 -19.18 1.47
CA ARG A 22 -5.06 -19.53 2.67
C ARG A 22 -5.63 -18.34 3.43
N VAL A 23 -5.20 -17.12 3.10
CA VAL A 23 -5.63 -15.89 3.79
C VAL A 23 -7.14 -15.72 3.75
N ARG A 24 -7.72 -15.32 4.87
CA ARG A 24 -9.16 -14.98 4.99
C ARG A 24 -9.35 -13.47 5.02
N GLY A 25 -10.52 -12.99 4.62
CA GLY A 25 -10.85 -11.56 4.59
C GLY A 25 -10.45 -10.78 5.86
N PRO A 26 -10.85 -11.20 7.07
CA PRO A 26 -10.47 -10.50 8.30
C PRO A 26 -8.95 -10.46 8.58
N GLU A 27 -8.22 -11.50 8.15
CA GLU A 27 -6.77 -11.53 8.27
C GLU A 27 -6.12 -10.55 7.30
N LEU A 28 -6.59 -10.53 6.05
CA LEU A 28 -6.10 -9.61 5.02
C LEU A 28 -6.32 -8.15 5.43
N LEU A 29 -7.50 -7.80 5.95
CA LEU A 29 -7.80 -6.44 6.41
C LEU A 29 -6.83 -5.98 7.51
N ARG A 30 -6.55 -6.83 8.51
CA ARG A 30 -5.56 -6.51 9.54
C ARG A 30 -4.14 -6.39 8.97
N ALA A 31 -3.78 -7.22 8.00
CA ALA A 31 -2.47 -7.16 7.37
C ALA A 31 -2.30 -5.87 6.55
N LEU A 32 -3.33 -5.44 5.83
CA LEU A 32 -3.36 -4.18 5.08
C LEU A 32 -3.16 -2.99 6.02
N SER A 33 -3.98 -2.87 7.08
CA SER A 33 -3.86 -1.80 8.08
C SER A 33 -2.44 -1.72 8.68
N ARG A 34 -1.87 -2.85 9.14
CA ARG A 34 -0.50 -2.89 9.67
C ARG A 34 0.56 -2.49 8.64
N SER A 35 0.35 -2.82 7.37
CA SER A 35 1.26 -2.41 6.31
C SER A 35 1.14 -0.91 6.00
N SER A 36 -0.07 -0.34 6.04
CA SER A 36 -0.31 1.10 5.92
C SER A 36 0.43 1.87 7.00
N ASP A 37 0.36 1.43 8.26
CA ASP A 37 1.11 2.05 9.36
C ASP A 37 2.61 2.08 9.11
N GLY A 38 3.17 1.00 8.54
CA GLY A 38 4.58 0.92 8.19
C GLY A 38 4.98 1.89 7.08
N ILE A 39 4.13 2.06 6.05
CA ILE A 39 4.36 3.04 4.97
C ILE A 39 4.22 4.47 5.49
N ILE A 40 3.23 4.76 6.34
CA ILE A 40 3.06 6.06 6.98
C ILE A 40 4.31 6.42 7.80
N LYS A 41 4.84 5.48 8.60
CA LYS A 41 6.08 5.69 9.35
C LYS A 41 7.28 5.99 8.45
N LEU A 42 7.40 5.30 7.30
CA LEU A 42 8.45 5.60 6.33
C LEU A 42 8.33 7.01 5.75
N LEU A 43 7.11 7.45 5.43
CA LEU A 43 6.86 8.82 4.97
C LEU A 43 7.23 9.84 6.05
N GLN A 44 6.82 9.62 7.30
CA GLN A 44 7.15 10.48 8.43
C GLN A 44 8.67 10.58 8.66
N ILE A 45 9.38 9.46 8.59
CA ILE A 45 10.85 9.43 8.65
C ILE A 45 11.44 10.26 7.51
N GLY A 46 10.95 10.07 6.29
CA GLY A 46 11.42 10.84 5.13
C GLY A 46 11.23 12.33 5.30
N ILE A 47 10.06 12.77 5.79
CA ILE A 47 9.79 14.18 6.11
C ILE A 47 10.79 14.70 7.16
N ALA A 48 10.98 13.96 8.25
CA ALA A 48 11.90 14.33 9.32
C ALA A 48 13.38 14.37 8.86
N GLN A 49 13.74 13.62 7.81
CA GLN A 49 15.09 13.54 7.24
C GLN A 49 15.27 14.43 6.01
N GLY A 50 14.60 15.59 5.97
CA GLY A 50 14.77 16.57 4.89
C GLY A 50 14.05 16.21 3.60
N GLY A 51 12.98 15.41 3.69
CA GLY A 51 12.13 15.04 2.55
C GLY A 51 12.61 13.83 1.76
N VAL A 52 13.55 13.04 2.29
CA VAL A 52 14.16 11.90 1.59
C VAL A 52 13.85 10.59 2.32
N VAL A 53 13.21 9.66 1.62
CA VAL A 53 12.95 8.31 2.12
C VAL A 53 14.18 7.40 1.87
N PRO A 54 14.53 6.51 2.80
CA PRO A 54 15.66 5.58 2.65
C PRO A 54 15.56 4.74 1.38
N ARG A 55 16.67 4.56 0.66
CA ARG A 55 16.66 3.85 -0.63
C ARG A 55 16.72 2.33 -0.46
N ALA A 56 15.91 1.60 -1.22
CA ALA A 56 16.08 0.14 -1.39
C ALA A 56 16.98 -0.18 -2.59
N ALA A 57 17.73 -1.29 -2.54
CA ALA A 57 18.65 -1.69 -3.60
C ALA A 57 17.99 -1.88 -4.98
N TRP A 58 16.73 -2.32 -5.01
CA TRP A 58 15.94 -2.54 -6.23
C TRP A 58 15.19 -1.29 -6.72
N GLN A 59 15.21 -0.20 -5.95
CA GLN A 59 14.43 1.00 -6.27
C GLN A 59 15.01 1.69 -7.51
N ASN A 60 14.17 1.86 -8.53
CA ASN A 60 14.50 2.51 -9.81
C ASN A 60 13.75 3.84 -10.02
N PHE A 61 13.15 4.39 -8.96
CA PHE A 61 12.43 5.66 -8.97
C PHE A 61 12.97 6.61 -7.90
N PRO A 62 12.69 7.93 -7.98
CA PRO A 62 13.13 8.91 -6.99
C PRO A 62 12.69 8.56 -5.57
N ASN A 63 13.49 8.94 -4.58
CA ASN A 63 13.25 8.64 -3.18
C ASN A 63 12.89 9.87 -2.35
N ASP A 64 12.66 11.02 -2.96
CA ASP A 64 12.01 12.12 -2.26
C ASP A 64 10.58 11.74 -1.89
N VAL A 65 10.09 12.32 -0.80
CA VAL A 65 8.81 11.93 -0.19
C VAL A 65 7.62 12.17 -1.11
N VAL A 66 7.68 13.17 -1.99
CA VAL A 66 6.58 13.51 -2.91
C VAL A 66 6.45 12.44 -3.99
N HIS A 67 7.56 12.09 -4.66
CA HIS A 67 7.54 11.01 -5.65
C HIS A 67 7.25 9.66 -5.00
N PHE A 68 7.78 9.41 -3.80
CA PHE A 68 7.52 8.18 -3.07
C PHE A 68 6.03 8.02 -2.74
N LEU A 69 5.37 9.07 -2.23
CA LEU A 69 3.92 9.06 -1.97
C LEU A 69 3.12 8.83 -3.26
N ASN A 70 3.45 9.58 -4.32
CA ASN A 70 2.76 9.45 -5.61
C ASN A 70 2.89 8.05 -6.21
N TYR A 71 4.06 7.42 -6.07
CA TYR A 71 4.26 6.03 -6.47
C TYR A 71 3.28 5.09 -5.76
N PHE A 72 3.09 5.23 -4.45
CA PHE A 72 2.17 4.36 -3.69
C PHE A 72 0.70 4.60 -4.04
N VAL A 73 0.30 5.85 -4.28
CA VAL A 73 -1.06 6.16 -4.76
C VAL A 73 -1.30 5.50 -6.12
N ALA A 74 -0.36 5.62 -7.06
CA ALA A 74 -0.45 5.02 -8.38
C ALA A 74 -0.42 3.47 -8.32
N HIS A 75 0.46 2.89 -7.49
CA HIS A 75 0.59 1.45 -7.30
C HIS A 75 -0.70 0.84 -6.73
N GLU A 76 -1.29 1.47 -5.71
CA GLU A 76 -2.57 1.03 -5.14
C GLU A 76 -3.71 1.15 -6.16
N ALA A 77 -3.76 2.25 -6.92
CA ALA A 77 -4.76 2.43 -7.97
C ALA A 77 -4.62 1.39 -9.10
N HIS A 78 -3.40 1.08 -9.50
CA HIS A 78 -3.11 0.05 -10.50
C HIS A 78 -3.65 -1.32 -10.07
N HIS A 79 -3.33 -1.77 -8.85
CA HIS A 79 -3.79 -3.07 -8.36
C HIS A 79 -5.31 -3.11 -8.09
N ARG A 80 -5.91 -2.02 -7.59
CA ARG A 80 -7.38 -1.92 -7.49
C ARG A 80 -8.05 -2.08 -8.86
N GLY A 81 -7.51 -1.44 -9.89
CA GLY A 81 -7.98 -1.58 -11.27
C GLY A 81 -7.89 -3.02 -11.78
N GLN A 82 -6.77 -3.71 -11.52
CA GLN A 82 -6.61 -5.14 -11.84
C GLN A 82 -7.67 -6.00 -11.15
N LEU A 83 -7.93 -5.77 -9.86
CA LEU A 83 -8.96 -6.51 -9.12
C LEU A 83 -10.35 -6.30 -9.73
N CYS A 84 -10.72 -5.07 -10.09
CA CYS A 84 -11.99 -4.80 -10.75
C CYS A 84 -12.11 -5.49 -12.12
N MET A 85 -11.02 -5.48 -12.91
CA MET A 85 -10.97 -6.14 -14.21
C MET A 85 -11.18 -7.66 -14.05
N VAL A 86 -10.40 -8.31 -13.18
CA VAL A 86 -10.48 -9.74 -12.93
C VAL A 86 -11.86 -10.14 -12.40
N ALA A 87 -12.41 -9.39 -11.45
CA ALA A 87 -13.75 -9.63 -10.92
C ALA A 87 -14.81 -9.63 -12.03
N ARG A 88 -14.74 -8.68 -12.97
CA ARG A 88 -15.65 -8.62 -14.12
C ARG A 88 -15.46 -9.78 -15.08
N GLN A 89 -14.22 -10.18 -15.38
CA GLN A 89 -13.91 -11.31 -16.26
C GLN A 89 -14.41 -12.65 -15.69
N LEU A 90 -14.47 -12.77 -14.36
CA LEU A 90 -15.00 -13.96 -13.66
C LEU A 90 -16.53 -13.93 -13.48
N GLY A 91 -17.24 -12.96 -14.05
CA GLY A 91 -18.68 -12.79 -13.84
C GLY A 91 -19.06 -12.33 -12.43
N GLN A 92 -18.08 -11.91 -11.62
CA GLN A 92 -18.22 -11.44 -10.23
C GLN A 92 -18.03 -9.92 -10.15
N GLY A 93 -18.63 -9.18 -11.09
CA GLY A 93 -18.49 -7.73 -11.15
C GLY A 93 -18.86 -7.06 -9.82
N LEU A 94 -18.00 -6.14 -9.34
CA LEU A 94 -18.27 -5.41 -8.11
C LEU A 94 -19.48 -4.47 -8.27
N PRO A 95 -20.28 -4.23 -7.21
CA PRO A 95 -21.38 -3.26 -7.26
C PRO A 95 -20.91 -1.88 -7.68
N GLY A 96 -21.75 -1.14 -8.42
CA GLY A 96 -21.40 0.21 -8.90
C GLY A 96 -21.04 1.20 -7.78
N SER A 97 -21.68 1.05 -6.61
CA SER A 97 -21.35 1.82 -5.40
C SER A 97 -19.93 1.56 -4.88
N VAL A 98 -19.41 0.34 -5.06
CA VAL A 98 -18.04 -0.02 -4.70
C VAL A 98 -17.07 0.60 -5.71
N THR A 99 -17.32 0.42 -7.01
CA THR A 99 -16.42 0.93 -8.06
C THR A 99 -16.34 2.45 -8.09
N ALA A 100 -17.47 3.15 -7.87
CA ALA A 100 -17.49 4.61 -7.74
C ALA A 100 -16.77 5.10 -6.48
N GLY A 101 -16.73 4.28 -5.43
CA GLY A 101 -16.14 4.60 -4.13
C GLY A 101 -14.66 4.22 -3.98
N LEU A 102 -14.03 3.60 -4.99
CA LEU A 102 -12.63 3.12 -4.95
C LEU A 102 -11.63 4.26 -4.71
N TRP A 103 -11.91 5.44 -5.26
CA TRP A 103 -11.01 6.60 -5.30
C TRP A 103 -11.33 7.64 -4.24
N GLN A 104 -12.29 7.36 -3.36
CA GLN A 104 -12.63 8.24 -2.24
C GLN A 104 -11.59 8.07 -1.13
N TRP A 105 -10.35 8.51 -1.40
CA TRP A 105 -9.19 8.30 -0.52
C TRP A 105 -9.42 8.81 0.90
N SER A 106 -10.11 9.94 1.06
CA SER A 106 -10.47 10.49 2.38
C SER A 106 -11.36 9.54 3.20
N LYS A 107 -12.20 8.74 2.52
CA LYS A 107 -13.03 7.71 3.17
C LYS A 107 -12.24 6.42 3.40
N ARG A 108 -11.42 6.00 2.43
CA ARG A 108 -10.61 4.77 2.53
C ARG A 108 -9.51 4.86 3.57
N ALA A 109 -9.04 6.08 3.88
CA ALA A 109 -8.08 6.31 4.96
C ALA A 109 -8.63 6.05 6.37
N GLN A 110 -9.95 5.89 6.53
CA GLN A 110 -10.62 5.66 7.82
C GLN A 110 -10.98 4.18 8.06
N GLU A 111 -10.68 3.29 7.12
CA GLU A 111 -10.95 1.84 7.19
C GLU A 111 -9.86 1.09 7.96
#